data_AF-A0A9N8KCI9-F1
#
_entry.id   AF-A0A9N8KCI9-F1
#
_cell.length_a   1.000
_cell.length_b   1.000
_cell.length_c   1.000
_cell.angle_alpha   90.00
_cell.angle_beta   90.00
_cell.angle_gamma   90.00
#
_symmetry.space_group_name_H-M   'P 1'
#
loop_
_entity.id
_entity.type
_entity.pdbx_description
1 polymer ?
#
loop_
_entity_poly.entity_id
_entity_poly.type
_entity_poly.pdbx_seq_one_letter_code
_entity_poly.pdbx_strand_id
1 'polypeptide(L)' 'MCTQFYRRYSCGDKRKEDFRQCEKRRGTNVRCEPIESKFYEEAAHYCIEHMITDPSVGMKRVVGVRKEKS' A
#
# COMPACT_ATOMS: atom_id res chain seq x y z
N MET A 1 -11.36 -1.24 17.75
CA MET A 1 -10.58 -0.14 17.14
C MET A 1 -10.24 -0.51 15.70
N CYS A 2 -10.16 0.46 14.77
CA CYS A 2 -9.73 0.17 13.39
C CYS A 2 -8.21 -0.06 13.37
N THR A 3 -7.73 -0.87 12.42
CA THR A 3 -6.31 -1.19 12.28
C THR A 3 -5.84 -0.93 10.85
N GLN A 4 -4.81 -0.11 10.70
CA GLN A 4 -4.06 0.07 9.46
C GLN A 4 -2.84 -0.85 9.48
N PHE A 5 -2.74 -1.73 8.50
CA PHE A 5 -1.59 -2.58 8.31
C PHE A 5 -0.59 -1.94 7.34
N TYR A 6 0.68 -2.13 7.65
CA TYR A 6 1.80 -1.70 6.85
C TYR A 6 2.72 -2.86 6.56
N ARG A 7 3.32 -2.87 5.38
CA ARG A 7 4.40 -3.80 5.01
C ARG A 7 5.70 -3.03 4.88
N ARG A 8 6.77 -3.58 5.43
CA ARG A 8 8.14 -3.12 5.19
C ARG A 8 8.77 -4.01 4.13
N TYR A 9 9.47 -3.42 3.18
CA TYR A 9 10.15 -4.14 2.10
C TYR A 9 11.65 -4.16 2.37
N SER A 10 12.37 -5.08 1.72
CA SER A 10 13.83 -5.20 1.83
C SER A 10 14.59 -3.95 1.36
N CYS A 11 13.98 -3.10 0.53
CA CYS A 11 14.49 -1.76 0.19
C CYS A 11 14.38 -0.73 1.33
N GLY A 12 13.78 -1.08 2.47
CA GLY A 12 13.54 -0.19 3.60
C GLY A 12 12.22 0.58 3.52
N ASP A 13 11.50 0.52 2.40
CA ASP A 13 10.23 1.23 2.24
C ASP A 13 9.11 0.66 3.10
N LYS A 14 8.22 1.56 3.55
CA LYS A 14 6.98 1.22 4.25
C LYS A 14 5.78 1.58 3.38
N ARG A 15 4.87 0.63 3.13
CA ARG A 15 3.62 0.88 2.40
C ARG A 15 2.40 0.48 3.22
N LYS A 16 1.30 1.20 3.01
CA LYS A 16 -0.03 0.81 3.50
C LYS A 16 -0.52 -0.36 2.66
N GLU A 17 -0.95 -1.42 3.31
CA GLU A 17 -1.38 -2.64 2.61
C GLU A 17 -2.85 -2.91 2.86
N ASP A 18 -3.22 -3.25 4.10
CA ASP A 18 -4.58 -3.61 4.46
C ASP A 18 -5.16 -2.62 5.49
N PHE A 19 -6.48 -2.46 5.48
CA PHE A 19 -7.18 -1.70 6.51
C PHE A 19 -8.37 -2.51 7.02
N ARG A 20 -8.36 -2.81 8.32
CA ARG A 20 -9.45 -3.54 8.97
C ARG A 20 -10.27 -2.62 9.83
N GLN A 21 -11.55 -2.49 9.48
CA GLN A 21 -12.52 -1.81 10.33
C GLN A 21 -12.82 -2.67 11.56
N CYS A 22 -13.09 -2.02 12.69
CA CYS A 22 -13.63 -2.72 13.85
C CYS A 22 -15.04 -3.22 13.54
N GLU A 23 -15.48 -4.26 14.24
CA GLU A 23 -16.81 -4.85 14.04
C GLU A 23 -17.93 -3.81 14.17
N LYS A 24 -17.82 -2.90 15.14
CA LYS A 24 -18.80 -1.83 15.37
C LYS A 24 -18.99 -0.87 14.19
N ARG A 25 -17.98 -0.71 13.32
CA ARG A 25 -18.01 0.21 12.17
C ARG A 25 -17.90 -0.52 10.83
N ARG A 26 -17.91 -1.86 10.84
CA ARG A 26 -17.75 -2.68 9.64
C ARG A 26 -18.89 -2.39 8.66
N GLY A 27 -18.55 -2.09 7.40
CA GLY A 27 -19.55 -1.75 6.38
C GLY A 27 -20.03 -0.29 6.43
N THR A 28 -19.46 0.54 7.29
CA THR A 28 -19.72 1.99 7.30
C THR A 28 -18.56 2.75 6.66
N ASN A 29 -18.79 3.97 6.17
CA ASN A 29 -17.71 4.83 5.65
C ASN A 29 -16.92 5.55 6.76
N VAL A 30 -17.19 5.25 8.04
CA VAL A 30 -16.61 5.96 9.17
C VAL A 30 -15.45 5.16 9.77
N ARG A 31 -14.30 5.81 9.95
CA ARG A 31 -13.13 5.22 10.61
C ARG A 31 -13.21 5.44 12.13
N CYS A 32 -12.59 4.54 12.89
CA CYS A 32 -12.36 4.82 14.32
C CYS A 32 -11.34 5.94 14.47
N GLU A 33 -11.44 6.65 15.58
CA GLU A 33 -10.41 7.52 16.09
C GLU A 33 -10.19 7.11 17.55
N PRO A 34 -8.99 6.65 17.95
CA PRO A 34 -7.77 6.47 17.15
C PRO A 34 -7.78 5.25 16.21
N ILE A 35 -6.81 5.21 15.27
CA ILE A 35 -6.52 4.05 14.41
C ILE A 35 -5.21 3.41 14.87
N GLU A 36 -5.25 2.09 15.07
CA GLU A 36 -4.05 1.32 15.42
C GLU A 36 -3.20 1.06 14.18
N SER A 37 -1.87 1.15 14.31
CA SER A 37 -0.93 0.82 13.22
C SER A 37 -0.24 -0.50 13.52
N LYS A 38 -0.40 -1.49 12.64
CA LYS A 38 0.31 -2.78 12.71
C LYS A 38 1.24 -2.96 11.52
N PHE A 39 2.31 -3.72 11.72
CA PHE A 39 3.21 -4.12 10.65
C PHE A 39 3.03 -5.61 10.38
N TYR A 40 3.01 -5.97 9.10
CA TYR A 40 3.26 -7.34 8.68
C TYR A 40 4.75 -7.65 8.78
N GLU A 41 5.08 -8.93 8.67
CA GLU A 41 6.43 -9.40 8.45
C GLU A 41 7.10 -8.67 7.27
N GLU A 42 8.42 -8.50 7.39
CA GLU A 42 9.20 -7.84 6.36
C GLU A 42 9.13 -8.65 5.05
N ALA A 43 8.80 -7.97 3.97
CA ALA A 43 8.72 -8.58 2.67
C ALA A 43 10.12 -8.90 2.16
N ALA A 44 10.34 -10.14 1.75
CA ALA A 44 11.60 -10.59 1.15
C ALA A 44 11.90 -9.95 -0.22
N HIS A 45 10.94 -9.23 -0.81
CA HIS A 45 11.08 -8.58 -2.12
C HIS A 45 11.15 -7.06 -1.99
N TYR A 46 11.66 -6.43 -3.04
CA TYR A 46 11.68 -4.98 -3.20
C TYR A 46 10.26 -4.45 -3.44
N CYS A 47 9.99 -3.20 -3.05
CA CYS A 47 8.72 -2.58 -3.39
C CYS A 47 8.61 -2.38 -4.91
N ILE A 48 7.40 -2.12 -5.43
CA ILE A 48 7.18 -1.94 -6.88
C ILE A 48 8.07 -0.87 -7.53
N GLU A 49 8.44 0.19 -6.79
CA GLU A 49 9.32 1.25 -7.31
C GLU A 49 10.79 0.83 -7.38
N HIS A 50 11.18 -0.17 -6.59
CA HIS A 50 12.54 -0.71 -6.52
C HIS A 50 12.65 -2.13 -7.11
N MET A 51 11.54 -2.70 -7.59
CA MET A 51 11.49 -3.99 -8.27
C MET A 51 11.89 -3.78 -9.73
N ILE A 52 13.10 -4.25 -10.10
CA ILE A 52 13.59 -4.20 -11.49
C ILE A 52 12.71 -5.12 -12.33
N THR A 53 11.89 -4.54 -13.22
CA THR A 53 10.87 -5.32 -13.94
C THR A 53 11.40 -6.05 -15.16
N ASP A 54 12.42 -5.55 -15.85
CA ASP A 54 13.25 -6.29 -16.80
C ASP A 54 14.33 -5.32 -17.32
N PRO A 55 15.62 -5.70 -17.41
CA PRO A 55 16.67 -4.80 -17.92
C PRO A 55 16.57 -4.55 -19.44
N SER A 56 15.80 -5.33 -20.20
CA SER A 56 15.66 -5.19 -21.66
C SER A 56 14.58 -4.16 -22.08
N VAL A 57 13.68 -3.79 -21.17
CA VAL A 57 12.60 -2.83 -21.44
C VAL A 57 13.00 -1.48 -20.86
N GLY A 58 13.76 -0.71 -21.65
CA GLY A 58 14.28 0.61 -21.28
C GLY A 58 13.24 1.48 -20.56
N MET A 59 13.62 1.99 -19.39
CA MET A 59 12.76 2.75 -18.49
C MET A 59 12.09 3.93 -19.19
N LYS A 60 10.77 3.88 -19.40
CA LYS A 60 9.97 5.06 -19.75
C LYS A 60 9.24 5.55 -18.51
N ARG A 61 9.55 6.78 -18.08
CA ARG A 61 8.71 7.51 -17.11
C ARG A 61 7.29 7.59 -17.67
N VAL A 62 6.35 6.89 -17.05
CA VAL A 62 4.93 7.05 -17.35
C VAL A 62 4.50 8.39 -16.79
N VAL A 63 4.45 9.41 -17.65
CA VAL A 63 3.81 10.68 -17.35
C VAL A 63 2.32 10.37 -17.15
N GLY A 64 1.80 10.62 -15.94
CA GLY A 64 0.44 10.23 -15.57
C GLY A 64 -0.60 10.81 -16.53
N VAL A 65 -1.21 9.95 -17.35
CA VAL A 65 -2.36 10.33 -18.16
C VAL A 65 -3.57 10.40 -17.22
N ARG A 66 -4.05 11.61 -16.96
CA ARG A 66 -5.37 11.83 -16.35
C ARG A 66 -6.41 11.16 -17.25
N LYS A 67 -7.01 10.06 -16.80
CA LYS A 67 -8.14 9.43 -17.51
C LYS A 67 -9.39 10.28 -17.30
N GLU A 68 -9.82 10.95 -18.36
CA GLU A 68 -11.17 11.49 -18.50
C GLU A 68 -12.17 10.32 -18.61
N LYS A 69 -13.32 10.49 -17.94
CA LYS A 69 -14.38 9.49 -17.79
C LYS A 69 -15.16 9.30 -19.10
N SER A 70 -15.53 8.06 -19.42
CA SER A 70 -16.87 7.74 -19.93
C SER A 70 -17.21 6.28 -19.69
#